data_AF-A0A2M8G3U4-F1
#
_entry.id   AF-A0A2M8G3U4-F1
#
_cell.length_a   1.000
_cell.length_b   1.000
_cell.length_c   1.000
_cell.angle_alpha   90.00
_cell.angle_beta   90.00
_cell.angle_gamma   90.00
#
_symmetry.space_group_name_H-M   'P 1'
#
loop_
_entity.id
_entity.type
_entity.pdbx_description
1 polymer ?
#
loop_
_entity_poly.entity_id
_entity_poly.type
_entity_poly.pdbx_seq_one_letter_code
_entity_poly.pdbx_strand_id
1 'polypeptide(L)'
;MIYYKHYEFSQSLNGNKIFHIARNAAGTVVFREASEKKLKLAINNSLKPKPETVTKKPVTVSRLTKTADGKFISKNKLEKAEPPRKKNFWG
;
A
#
# COMPACT_ATOMS: atom_id res chain seq x y z
N MET A 1 12.87 8.36 -32.31
CA MET A 1 12.43 7.69 -31.07
C MET A 1 13.65 7.10 -30.37
N ILE A 2 13.80 7.35 -29.08
CA ILE A 2 14.90 6.80 -28.28
C ILE A 2 14.29 5.76 -27.33
N TYR A 3 14.88 4.57 -27.26
CA TYR A 3 14.43 3.52 -26.35
C TYR A 3 15.40 3.38 -25.17
N TYR A 4 14.86 3.20 -23.97
CA TYR A 4 15.63 2.95 -22.75
C TYR A 4 14.95 1.89 -21.89
N LYS A 5 15.61 0.73 -21.70
CA LYS A 5 15.14 -0.37 -20.84
C LYS A 5 13.66 -0.74 -21.07
N HIS A 6 13.29 -0.97 -22.33
CA HIS A 6 11.92 -1.29 -22.78
C HIS A 6 10.89 -0.16 -22.67
N TYR A 7 11.33 1.07 -22.43
CA TYR A 7 10.49 2.25 -22.50
C TYR A 7 10.85 3.12 -23.70
N GLU A 8 9.83 3.68 -24.33
CA GLU A 8 9.98 4.67 -25.41
C GLU A 8 10.05 6.07 -24.80
N PHE A 9 11.11 6.82 -25.13
CA PHE A 9 11.32 8.19 -24.66
C PHE A 9 10.81 9.18 -25.71
N SER A 10 10.02 10.12 -25.23
CA SER A 10 9.57 11.27 -25.99
C SER A 10 9.48 12.51 -25.12
N GLN A 11 9.31 13.67 -25.76
CA GLN A 11 9.05 14.92 -25.08
C GLN A 11 7.57 15.28 -25.25
N SER A 12 6.97 15.80 -24.18
CA SER A 12 5.61 16.32 -24.19
C SER A 12 5.67 17.80 -23.86
N LEU A 13 5.07 18.62 -24.72
CA LEU A 13 4.78 20.01 -24.41
C LEU A 13 3.53 20.08 -23.54
N ASN A 14 3.60 20.82 -22.45
CA ASN A 14 2.45 21.12 -21.61
C ASN A 14 2.46 22.62 -21.32
N GLY A 15 1.76 23.39 -22.17
CA GLY A 15 1.93 24.84 -22.26
C GLY A 15 3.39 25.18 -22.60
N ASN A 16 3.98 26.10 -21.83
CA ASN A 16 5.37 26.55 -22.02
C ASN A 16 6.42 25.63 -21.38
N LYS A 17 6.03 24.46 -20.85
CA LYS A 17 6.95 23.54 -20.17
C LYS A 17 7.14 22.28 -21.01
N ILE A 18 8.39 21.89 -21.19
CA ILE A 18 8.77 20.62 -21.80
C ILE A 18 8.93 19.58 -20.69
N PHE A 19 8.27 18.44 -20.85
CA PHE A 19 8.45 17.28 -20.00
C PHE A 19 9.04 16.13 -20.80
N HIS A 20 9.94 15.36 -20.19
CA HIS A 20 10.39 14.09 -20.70
C HIS A 20 9.45 13.00 -20.20
N ILE A 21 8.95 12.18 -21.11
CA ILE A 21 8.02 11.08 -20.81
C ILE A 21 8.59 9.74 -21.28
N ALA A 22 8.24 8.70 -20.55
CA ALA A 22 8.55 7.32 -20.90
C ALA A 22 7.26 6.51 -21.05
N ARG A 23 7.09 5.84 -22.18
CA ARG A 23 5.93 4.98 -22.48
C ARG A 23 6.31 3.50 -22.40
N ASN A 24 5.40 2.67 -21.92
CA ASN A 24 5.57 1.21 -21.96
C ASN A 24 5.28 0.64 -23.37
N ALA A 25 5.43 -0.67 -23.54
CA ALA A 25 5.14 -1.36 -24.81
C ALA A 25 3.70 -1.18 -25.31
N ALA A 26 2.75 -0.85 -24.43
CA ALA A 26 1.37 -0.54 -24.78
C ALA A 26 1.15 0.94 -25.17
N GLY A 27 2.22 1.74 -25.27
CA GLY A 27 2.15 3.17 -25.60
C GLY A 27 1.65 4.07 -24.45
N THR A 28 1.42 3.50 -23.25
CA THR A 28 0.93 4.26 -22.10
C THR A 28 2.08 4.98 -21.40
N VAL A 29 1.90 6.26 -21.05
CA VAL A 29 2.89 7.03 -20.29
C VAL A 29 2.97 6.51 -18.86
N VAL A 30 4.12 5.95 -18.48
CA VAL A 30 4.35 5.40 -17.13
C VAL A 30 5.17 6.35 -16.27
N PHE A 31 6.09 7.11 -16.88
CA PHE A 31 6.91 8.09 -16.17
C PHE A 31 6.87 9.44 -16.88
N ARG A 32 6.90 10.52 -16.09
CA ARG A 32 6.91 11.90 -16.56
C ARG A 32 7.77 12.74 -15.64
N GLU A 33 8.79 13.40 -16.21
CA GLU A 33 9.75 14.20 -15.45
C GLU A 33 10.15 15.47 -16.20
N ALA A 34 10.66 16.46 -15.47
CA ALA A 34 11.13 17.71 -16.07
C ALA A 34 12.48 17.58 -16.80
N SER A 35 13.24 16.50 -16.54
CA SER A 35 14.52 16.25 -17.20
C SER A 35 14.74 14.77 -17.48
N GLU A 36 15.51 14.48 -18.53
CA GLU A 36 15.84 13.10 -18.92
C GLU A 36 16.60 12.35 -17.82
N LYS A 37 17.51 13.03 -17.10
CA LYS A 37 18.27 12.43 -16.00
C LYS A 37 17.36 11.92 -14.88
N LYS A 38 16.37 12.73 -14.48
CA LYS A 38 15.37 12.35 -13.47
C LYS A 38 14.49 11.19 -13.96
N LEU A 39 14.10 11.22 -15.22
CA LEU A 39 13.30 10.15 -15.84
C LEU A 39 14.03 8.80 -15.80
N LYS A 40 15.31 8.79 -16.20
CA LYS A 40 16.15 7.56 -16.15
C LYS A 40 16.31 7.06 -14.72
N LEU A 41 16.51 7.96 -13.76
CA LEU A 41 16.61 7.59 -12.35
C LEU A 41 15.31 6.95 -11.84
N ALA A 42 14.15 7.50 -12.18
CA ALA A 42 12.84 6.95 -11.82
C ALA A 42 12.66 5.52 -12.36
N ILE A 43 12.99 5.29 -13.64
CA ILE A 43 12.93 3.96 -14.27
C ILE A 43 13.90 2.98 -13.59
N ASN A 44 15.12 3.43 -13.29
CA ASN A 44 16.09 2.57 -12.61
C ASN A 44 15.63 2.18 -11.21
N ASN A 45 14.99 3.10 -10.49
CA ASN A 45 14.46 2.82 -9.17
C ASN A 45 13.21 1.94 -9.20
N SER A 46 12.37 2.03 -10.24
CA SER A 46 11.22 1.12 -10.38
C SER A 46 11.60 -0.31 -10.73
N LEU A 47 12.74 -0.50 -11.41
CA LEU A 47 13.27 -1.82 -11.74
C LEU A 47 14.01 -2.48 -10.58
N LYS A 48 14.41 -1.71 -9.56
CA LYS A 48 15.01 -2.29 -8.36
C LYS A 48 13.94 -3.07 -7.61
N PRO A 49 14.22 -4.31 -7.16
CA PRO A 49 13.33 -5.00 -6.24
C PRO A 49 13.16 -4.09 -5.03
N LYS A 50 11.91 -3.71 -4.75
CA LYS A 50 11.57 -2.93 -3.57
C LYS A 50 12.06 -3.76 -2.38
N PRO A 51 12.94 -3.24 -1.49
CA PRO A 51 13.22 -3.94 -0.26
C PRO A 51 11.87 -4.15 0.42
N GLU A 52 11.57 -5.41 0.74
CA GLU A 52 10.31 -5.86 1.29
C GLU A 52 9.82 -4.86 2.34
N THR A 53 8.91 -3.97 1.94
CA THR A 53 8.26 -3.08 2.89
C THR A 53 7.40 -3.98 3.72
N VAL A 54 7.92 -4.29 4.92
CA VAL A 54 7.25 -4.91 6.05
C VAL A 54 5.77 -4.56 5.95
N THR A 55 4.97 -5.53 5.51
CA THR A 55 3.52 -5.46 5.55
C THR A 55 3.16 -5.12 6.98
N LYS A 56 2.89 -3.83 7.25
CA LYS A 56 2.26 -3.41 8.49
C LYS A 56 0.93 -4.14 8.48
N LYS A 57 0.84 -5.20 9.28
CA LYS A 57 -0.41 -5.92 9.55
C LYS A 57 -1.50 -4.86 9.79
N PRO A 58 -2.71 -5.04 9.25
CA PRO A 58 -3.79 -4.09 9.51
C PRO A 58 -3.92 -3.90 11.02
N VAL A 59 -3.86 -2.66 11.49
CA VAL A 59 -4.08 -2.33 12.90
C VAL A 59 -5.51 -2.75 13.20
N THR A 60 -5.68 -3.90 13.85
CA THR A 60 -6.98 -4.40 14.27
C THR A 60 -7.55 -3.42 15.30
N VAL A 61 -8.42 -2.53 14.86
CA VAL A 61 -9.11 -1.58 15.74
C VAL A 61 -10.04 -2.40 16.62
N SER A 62 -9.57 -2.75 17.81
CA SER A 62 -10.32 -3.57 18.75
C SER A 62 -11.48 -2.74 19.29
N ARG A 63 -12.71 -3.07 18.88
CA ARG A 63 -13.93 -2.40 19.36
C ARG A 63 -14.01 -2.54 20.89
N LEU A 64 -13.83 -1.42 21.61
CA LEU A 64 -13.96 -1.34 23.07
C LEU A 64 -15.41 -1.60 23.47
N THR A 65 -15.63 -2.45 24.47
CA THR A 65 -16.95 -2.72 25.07
C THR A 65 -16.98 -2.19 26.49
N LYS A 66 -18.10 -1.60 26.90
CA LYS A 66 -18.32 -1.09 28.25
C LYS A 66 -18.84 -2.21 29.15
N THR A 67 -18.22 -2.42 30.31
CA THR A 67 -18.74 -3.35 31.34
C THR A 67 -19.91 -2.75 32.10
N ALA A 68 -20.65 -3.58 32.82
CA ALA A 68 -21.75 -3.15 33.70
C ALA A 68 -21.31 -2.09 34.73
N ASP A 69 -20.05 -2.15 35.16
CA ASP A 69 -19.43 -1.17 36.08
C ASP A 69 -18.93 0.11 35.39
N GLY A 70 -19.30 0.32 34.12
CA GLY A 70 -18.98 1.51 33.35
C GLY A 70 -17.54 1.58 32.80
N LYS A 71 -16.72 0.54 33.00
CA LYS A 71 -15.31 0.50 32.58
C LYS A 71 -15.19 -0.04 31.15
N PHE A 72 -14.41 0.63 30.30
CA PHE A 72 -14.18 0.19 28.93
C PHE A 72 -13.04 -0.83 28.87
N ILE A 73 -13.31 -2.01 28.33
CA ILE A 73 -12.32 -3.07 28.12
C ILE A 73 -12.33 -3.54 26.67
N SER A 74 -11.17 -3.98 26.17
CA SER A 74 -11.07 -4.62 24.86
C SER A 74 -11.58 -6.06 24.93
N LYS A 75 -12.37 -6.49 23.94
CA LYS A 75 -12.96 -7.85 23.88
C LYS A 75 -11.94 -8.99 24.03
N ASN A 76 -10.69 -8.76 23.60
CA ASN A 76 -9.60 -9.74 23.74
C ASN A 76 -9.29 -10.12 25.19
N LYS A 77 -9.65 -9.28 26.17
CA LYS A 77 -9.46 -9.59 27.59
C LYS A 77 -10.64 -10.35 28.19
N LEU A 78 -11.82 -10.30 27.55
CA LEU A 78 -13.06 -10.94 28.02
C LEU A 78 -13.10 -12.44 27.68
N GLU A 79 -12.55 -12.84 26.52
CA GLU A 79 -12.56 -14.25 26.08
C GLU A 79 -11.57 -15.16 26.84
N LYS A 80 -10.70 -14.60 27.68
CA LYS A 80 -9.81 -15.37 28.58
C LYS A 80 -10.44 -15.74 29.94
N ALA A 81 -11.67 -15.29 30.22
CA ALA A 81 -12.42 -15.79 31.35
C ALA A 81 -13.16 -17.06 30.91
N GLU A 82 -12.73 -18.20 31.45
CA GLU A 82 -13.30 -19.53 31.19
C GLU A 82 -14.85 -19.50 31.19
N PRO A 83 -15.54 -20.13 30.21
CA PRO A 83 -16.97 -20.24 30.28
C PRO A 83 -17.37 -21.12 31.48
N PRO A 84 -18.38 -20.75 32.27
CA PRO A 84 -18.87 -21.62 33.34
C PRO A 84 -19.33 -22.95 32.73
N ARG A 85 -18.81 -24.07 33.26
CA ARG A 85 -19.23 -25.43 32.92
C ARG A 85 -20.76 -25.50 32.88
N LYS A 86 -21.34 -25.59 31.68
CA LYS A 86 -22.77 -25.90 31.53
C LYS A 86 -23.02 -27.31 32.06
N LYS A 87 -23.74 -27.40 33.17
CA LYS A 87 -24.36 -28.64 33.65
C LYS A 87 -25.34 -29.12 32.58
N ASN A 88 -25.21 -30.36 32.13
CA ASN A 88 -26.09 -30.96 31.14
C ASN A 88 -27.54 -30.93 31.63
N PHE A 89 -28.44 -30.43 30.80
CA PHE A 89 -29.88 -30.25 31.05
C PHE A 89 -30.67 -31.18 30.13
N TRP A 90 -30.34 -32.46 30.15
CA TRP A 90 -31.19 -33.54 29.66
C TRP A 90 -31.16 -34.64 30.73
N GLY A 91 -31.94 -34.37 31.77
CA GLY A 91 -32.60 -35.32 32.65
C GLY A 91 -34.07 -34.91 32.68
#